data_AF-A0AAW2D399-F1
#
_entry.id   AF-A0AAW2D399-F1
#
_cell.length_a   1.000
_cell.length_b   1.000
_cell.length_c   1.000
_cell.angle_alpha   90.00
_cell.angle_beta   90.00
_cell.angle_gamma   90.00
#
_symmetry.space_group_name_H-M   'P 1'
#
loop_
_entity.id
_entity.type
_entity.pdbx_description
1 polymer ?
#
loop_
_entity_poly.entity_id
_entity_poly.type
_entity_poly.pdbx_seq_one_letter_code
_entity_poly.pdbx_strand_id
1 'polypeptide(L)'
;MATKLAHQQGKSRDMDVCIAKFEDSIDNLKKSLKSLVDRDLPGLNVNLLAAVNDYVACDDAFSESKVINPIDKIDAFLCEMAVNSIYLSGYIH
;
A
#
# COMPACT_ATOMS: atom_id res chain seq x y z
N MET A 1 -8.48 -7.27 1.46
CA MET A 1 -9.38 -7.18 0.28
C MET A 1 -8.57 -7.11 -1.00
N ALA A 2 -7.62 -6.18 -1.13
CA ALA A 2 -6.69 -6.04 -2.25
C ALA A 2 -5.96 -7.35 -2.61
N THR A 3 -5.28 -7.97 -1.64
CA THR A 3 -4.56 -9.25 -1.83
C THR A 3 -5.49 -10.36 -2.35
N LYS A 4 -6.72 -10.43 -1.83
CA LYS A 4 -7.71 -11.42 -2.30
C LYS A 4 -8.12 -11.18 -3.75
N LEU A 5 -8.35 -9.92 -4.12
CA LEU A 5 -8.69 -9.53 -5.50
C LEU A 5 -7.52 -9.77 -6.45
N ALA A 6 -6.29 -9.51 -5.99
CA ALA A 6 -5.07 -9.80 -6.72
C ALA A 6 -4.90 -11.31 -6.97
N HIS A 7 -5.10 -12.16 -5.95
CA HIS A 7 -5.07 -13.62 -6.12
C HIS A 7 -6.16 -14.18 -7.03
N GLN A 8 -7.25 -13.45 -7.24
CA GLN A 8 -8.31 -13.85 -8.17
C GLN A 8 -7.95 -13.53 -9.63
N GLN A 9 -6.93 -12.70 -9.86
CA GLN A 9 -6.38 -12.49 -11.21
C GLN A 9 -5.62 -13.75 -11.65
N GLY A 10 -5.58 -13.99 -12.96
CA GLY A 10 -4.73 -15.06 -13.51
C GLY A 10 -3.26 -14.86 -13.15
N LYS A 11 -2.45 -15.93 -13.16
CA LYS A 11 -1.01 -15.82 -12.89
C LYS A 11 -0.34 -14.87 -13.87
N SER A 12 0.21 -13.77 -13.37
CA SER A 12 1.11 -12.89 -14.09
C SER A 12 2.20 -12.40 -13.13
N ARG A 13 3.41 -12.15 -13.67
CA ARG A 13 4.53 -11.64 -12.88
C ARG A 13 4.18 -10.31 -12.20
N ASP A 14 3.47 -9.44 -12.92
CA ASP A 14 3.11 -8.11 -12.43
C ASP A 14 2.04 -8.22 -11.32
N MET A 15 1.12 -9.19 -11.42
CA MET A 15 0.19 -9.50 -10.33
C MET A 15 0.90 -10.09 -9.11
N ASP A 16 1.91 -10.94 -9.29
CA ASP A 16 2.71 -11.49 -8.19
C ASP A 16 3.45 -10.36 -7.44
N VAL A 17 3.90 -9.32 -8.15
CA VAL A 17 4.46 -8.11 -7.53
C VAL A 17 3.41 -7.39 -6.69
N CYS A 18 2.21 -7.16 -7.23
CA CYS A 18 1.13 -6.51 -6.47
C CYS A 18 0.72 -7.29 -5.22
N ILE A 19 0.66 -8.63 -5.29
CA ILE A 19 0.37 -9.47 -4.13
C ILE A 19 1.43 -9.22 -3.04
N ALA A 20 2.71 -9.31 -3.40
CA ALA A 20 3.81 -9.10 -2.45
C ALA A 20 3.77 -7.68 -1.85
N LYS A 21 3.51 -6.66 -2.68
CA LYS A 21 3.43 -5.28 -2.21
C LYS A 21 2.21 -5.03 -1.33
N PHE A 22 1.07 -5.68 -1.58
CA PHE A 22 -0.07 -5.60 -0.67
C PHE A 22 0.19 -6.28 0.66
N GLU A 23 0.93 -7.38 0.69
CA GLU A 23 1.36 -8.02 1.93
C GLU A 23 2.31 -7.11 2.71
N ASP A 24 3.31 -6.52 2.04
CA ASP A 24 4.23 -5.54 2.62
C ASP A 24 3.46 -4.33 3.20
N SER A 25 2.51 -3.79 2.44
CA SER A 25 1.69 -2.64 2.84
C SER A 25 0.81 -2.97 4.05
N ILE A 26 0.21 -4.16 4.10
CA ILE A 26 -0.56 -4.62 5.28
C ILE A 26 0.33 -4.65 6.52
N ASP A 27 1.56 -5.16 6.41
CA ASP A 27 2.47 -5.22 7.54
C ASP A 27 2.98 -3.84 7.96
N ASN A 28 3.22 -2.94 7.00
CA ASN A 28 3.53 -1.54 7.27
C ASN A 28 2.36 -0.83 7.97
N LEU A 29 1.12 -1.04 7.54
CA LEU A 29 -0.08 -0.49 8.20
C LEU A 29 -0.26 -1.02 9.63
N LYS A 30 0.05 -2.30 9.90
CA LYS A 30 0.06 -2.82 11.28
C LYS A 30 1.12 -2.14 12.16
N LYS A 31 2.32 -1.90 11.61
CA LYS A 31 3.38 -1.15 12.31
C LYS A 31 2.97 0.31 12.54
N SER A 32 2.31 0.95 11.58
CA SER A 32 1.72 2.28 11.73
C SER A 32 0.73 2.31 12.90
N LEU A 33 -0.18 1.33 12.98
CA LEU A 33 -1.13 1.22 14.08
C LEU A 33 -0.43 1.08 15.44
N LYS A 34 0.61 0.24 15.53
CA LYS A 34 1.42 0.10 16.74
C LYS A 34 2.10 1.43 17.10
N SER A 35 2.72 2.09 16.13
CA SER A 35 3.42 3.36 16.32
C SER A 35 2.46 4.46 16.80
N LEU A 36 1.22 4.49 16.28
CA LEU A 36 0.17 5.39 16.73
C LEU A 36 -0.19 5.16 18.21
N VAL A 37 -0.36 3.91 18.62
CA VAL A 37 -0.65 3.54 20.03
C VAL A 37 0.51 3.94 20.96
N ASP A 38 1.74 3.71 20.51
CA ASP A 38 2.95 4.00 21.28
C ASP A 38 3.35 5.50 21.23
N ARG A 39 2.59 6.34 20.52
CA ARG A 39 2.91 7.76 20.22
C ARG A 39 4.26 7.96 19.53
N ASP A 40 4.74 6.95 18.81
CA ASP A 40 5.91 7.03 17.93
C ASP A 40 5.51 7.66 16.59
N LEU A 41 5.43 8.99 16.56
CA LEU A 41 5.06 9.74 15.34
C LEU A 41 6.06 9.55 14.18
N PRO A 42 7.38 9.54 14.41
CA PRO A 42 8.34 9.19 13.36
C PRO A 42 8.08 7.80 12.78
N GLY A 43 7.88 6.79 13.62
CA GLY A 43 7.57 5.42 13.19
C GLY A 43 6.25 5.34 12.43
N LEU A 44 5.22 6.06 12.89
CA LEU A 44 3.93 6.16 12.20
C LEU A 44 4.11 6.69 10.77
N ASN A 45 4.82 7.82 10.62
CA ASN A 45 5.00 8.46 9.31
C ASN A 45 5.82 7.59 8.35
N VAL A 46 6.93 6.98 8.82
CA VAL A 46 7.77 6.11 8.00
C VAL A 46 7.00 4.90 7.47
N ASN A 47 6.22 4.24 8.33
CA ASN A 47 5.46 3.05 7.91
C ASN A 47 4.28 3.42 7.00
N LEU A 48 3.63 4.57 7.20
CA LEU A 48 2.60 5.04 6.27
C LEU A 48 3.18 5.39 4.88
N LEU A 49 4.33 6.05 4.83
CA LEU A 49 5.03 6.33 3.57
C LEU A 49 5.46 5.04 2.86
N ALA A 50 5.91 4.03 3.61
CA ALA A 50 6.23 2.73 3.04
C ALA A 50 4.99 2.07 2.41
N ALA A 51 3.85 2.10 3.11
CA ALA A 51 2.59 1.57 2.57
C ALA A 51 2.15 2.29 1.28
N VAL A 52 2.32 3.62 1.19
CA VAL A 52 2.07 4.39 -0.06
C VAL A 52 2.98 3.91 -1.19
N ASN A 53 4.27 3.77 -0.91
CA ASN A 53 5.24 3.30 -1.91
C ASN A 53 4.96 1.87 -2.39
N ASP A 54 4.44 1.00 -1.52
CA ASP A 54 4.05 -0.35 -1.88
C ASP A 54 2.91 -0.35 -2.92
N TYR A 55 1.90 0.52 -2.76
CA TYR A 55 0.83 0.68 -3.75
C TYR A 55 1.37 1.21 -5.08
N VAL A 56 2.17 2.30 -5.04
CA VAL A 56 2.82 2.85 -6.25
C VAL A 56 3.66 1.80 -6.98
N ALA A 57 4.38 0.95 -6.25
CA ALA A 57 5.18 -0.12 -6.85
C ALA A 57 4.35 -1.21 -7.55
N CYS A 58 3.11 -1.45 -7.11
CA CYS A 58 2.17 -2.34 -7.82
C CYS A 58 1.82 -1.74 -9.19
N ASP A 59 1.44 -0.46 -9.24
CA ASP A 59 1.15 0.23 -10.50
C ASP A 59 2.37 0.34 -11.41
N ASP A 60 3.55 0.61 -10.86
CA ASP A 60 4.80 0.69 -11.61
C ASP A 60 5.13 -0.63 -12.33
N ALA A 61 4.88 -1.78 -11.69
CA ALA A 61 5.13 -3.09 -12.31
C ALA A 61 4.33 -3.29 -13.61
N PHE A 62 3.08 -2.80 -13.63
CA PHE A 62 2.22 -2.83 -14.82
C PHE A 62 2.61 -1.78 -15.86
N SER A 63 2.98 -0.59 -15.41
CA SER A 63 3.49 0.48 -16.27
C SER A 63 4.75 0.05 -17.04
N GLU A 64 5.69 -0.60 -16.34
CA GLU A 64 6.93 -1.14 -16.91
C GLU A 64 6.69 -2.25 -17.94
N SER A 65 5.71 -3.14 -17.68
CA SER A 65 5.34 -4.21 -18.61
C SER A 65 4.43 -3.74 -19.76
N LYS A 66 3.95 -2.49 -19.70
CA LYS A 66 2.99 -1.90 -20.65
C LYS A 66 1.66 -2.66 -20.69
N VAL A 67 1.29 -3.29 -19.58
CA VAL A 67 0.01 -3.99 -19.40
C VAL A 67 -0.89 -3.13 -18.52
N ILE A 68 -2.20 -3.13 -18.80
CA ILE A 68 -3.16 -2.42 -17.96
C ILE A 68 -3.27 -3.16 -16.62
N ASN A 69 -3.07 -2.46 -15.51
CA ASN A 69 -3.30 -3.01 -14.17
C ASN A 69 -4.79 -3.35 -14.00
N PRO A 70 -5.17 -4.64 -13.84
CA PRO A 70 -6.57 -5.04 -13.70
C PRO A 70 -7.18 -4.67 -12.34
N ILE A 71 -6.38 -4.18 -11.40
CA ILE A 71 -6.79 -3.81 -10.04
C ILE A 71 -6.42 -2.35 -9.69
N ASP A 72 -6.10 -1.53 -10.69
CA ASP A 72 -5.73 -0.11 -10.59
C ASP A 72 -6.60 0.69 -9.62
N LYS A 73 -7.92 0.53 -9.71
CA LYS A 73 -8.88 1.27 -8.88
C LYS A 73 -8.77 0.93 -7.39
N ILE A 74 -8.45 -0.32 -7.08
CA ILE A 74 -8.31 -0.78 -5.69
C ILE A 74 -6.96 -0.32 -5.14
N ASP A 75 -5.90 -0.41 -5.95
CA ASP A 75 -4.57 0.09 -5.59
C ASP A 75 -4.62 1.59 -5.28
N ALA A 76 -5.15 2.39 -6.22
CA ALA A 76 -5.30 3.83 -6.08
C ALA A 76 -6.13 4.21 -4.84
N PHE A 77 -7.25 3.53 -4.60
CA PHE A 77 -8.09 3.79 -3.42
C PHE A 77 -7.32 3.57 -2.11
N LEU A 78 -6.54 2.49 -2.01
CA LEU A 78 -5.77 2.20 -0.81
C LEU A 78 -4.59 3.16 -0.64
N CYS A 79 -3.96 3.57 -1.74
CA CYS A 79 -2.96 4.62 -1.76
C CYS A 79 -3.52 5.93 -1.22
N GLU A 80 -4.69 6.37 -1.70
CA GLU A 80 -5.38 7.57 -1.19
C GLU A 80 -5.70 7.48 0.31
N MET A 81 -6.15 6.32 0.79
CA MET A 81 -6.39 6.10 2.22
C MET A 81 -5.10 6.25 3.06
N ALA A 82 -3.98 5.72 2.56
CA ALA A 82 -2.69 5.82 3.23
C ALA A 82 -2.18 7.28 3.23
N VAL A 83 -2.30 7.99 2.10
CA VAL A 83 -1.97 9.42 2.00
C VAL A 83 -2.82 10.27 2.94
N ASN A 84 -4.13 10.02 3.01
CA ASN A 84 -5.02 10.69 3.96
C ASN A 84 -4.58 10.45 5.42
N SER A 85 -4.11 9.24 5.73
CA SER A 85 -3.59 8.89 7.06
C SER A 85 -2.30 9.65 7.38
N ILE A 86 -1.41 9.84 6.40
CA ILE A 86 -0.20 10.69 6.55
C ILE A 86 -0.63 12.12 6.88
N TYR A 87 -1.54 12.69 6.10
CA TYR A 87 -2.03 14.05 6.33
C TYR A 87 -2.62 14.22 7.74
N LEU A 88 -3.48 13.28 8.17
CA LEU A 88 -4.07 13.29 9.51
C LEU A 88 -3.02 13.12 10.61
N SER A 89 -1.97 12.32 10.38
CA SER A 89 -0.89 12.12 11.37
C SER A 89 -0.14 13.42 11.69
N GLY A 90 -0.07 14.37 10.76
CA GLY A 90 0.54 15.69 10.97
C GLY A 90 -0.20 16.57 12.00
N TYR A 91 -1.42 16.21 12.37
CA TYR A 91 -2.22 16.91 13.38
C TYR A 91 -2.17 16.25 14.77
N ILE A 92 -1.39 15.18 14.93
CA ILE A 92 -1.23 14.50 16.23
C ILE A 92 -0.10 15.20 17.00
N HIS A 93 -0.37 15.58 18.26
CA HIS A 93 0.56 16.26 19.17
C HIS A 93 0.65 15.50 20.51
#